data_AF-A0AAE4UWG8-F1
#
_entry.id   AF-A0AAE4UWG8-F1
#
_cell.length_a   1.000
_cell.length_b   1.000
_cell.length_c   1.000
_cell.angle_alpha   90.00
_cell.angle_beta   90.00
_cell.angle_gamma   90.00
#
_symmetry.space_group_name_H-M   'P 1'
#
loop_
_entity.id
_entity.type
_entity.pdbx_description
1 polymer ?
#
loop_
_entity_poly.entity_id
_entity_poly.type
_entity_poly.pdbx_seq_one_letter_code
_entity_poly.pdbx_strand_id
1 'polypeptide(L)'
;MSPAGFAASAPGSVLVHPVHDQIIHIEDVDGQVERYVEGGAHVTYVRDRLSEHLSLMVISAPAMLEWLTDRFADTPLPPSGTTTVWSIALSSALAPLHGLLTVGRTAARVLFPRPLGPG
;
A
#
# COMPACT_ATOMS: atom_id res chain seq x y z
N MET A 1 37.94 -13.31 3.60
CA MET A 1 37.07 -12.91 2.48
C MET A 1 35.68 -12.69 3.05
N SER A 2 35.28 -11.44 3.32
CA SER A 2 33.89 -11.16 3.67
C SER A 2 33.06 -11.24 2.38
N PRO A 3 31.94 -11.98 2.35
CA PRO A 3 30.97 -11.73 1.31
C PRO A 3 30.42 -10.34 1.62
N ALA A 4 30.64 -9.38 0.73
CA ALA A 4 29.88 -8.16 0.73
C ALA A 4 28.43 -8.56 0.43
N GLY A 5 27.68 -8.87 1.48
CA GLY A 5 26.23 -9.00 1.40
C GLY A 5 25.71 -7.69 0.83
N PHE A 6 24.84 -7.78 -0.17
CA PHE A 6 24.07 -6.65 -0.66
C PHE A 6 23.49 -5.92 0.55
N ALA A 7 24.09 -4.79 0.93
CA ALA A 7 23.63 -4.00 2.04
C ALA A 7 22.19 -3.58 1.75
N ALA A 8 21.31 -3.85 2.72
CA ALA A 8 19.88 -3.66 2.70
C ALA A 8 19.46 -2.22 2.34
N SER A 9 19.35 -1.95 1.04
CA SER A 9 18.76 -0.73 0.47
C SER A 9 17.83 -1.08 -0.69
N ALA A 10 17.14 -2.21 -0.63
CA ALA A 10 15.95 -2.39 -1.45
C ALA A 10 14.88 -1.44 -0.87
N PRO A 11 14.16 -0.66 -1.70
CA PRO A 11 12.99 0.06 -1.22
C PRO A 11 12.06 -0.95 -0.53
N GLY A 12 11.48 -0.56 0.61
CA GLY A 12 10.53 -1.43 1.31
C GLY A 12 9.44 -1.90 0.35
N SER A 13 8.87 -3.07 0.61
CA SER A 13 7.84 -3.68 -0.23
C SER A 13 6.55 -3.86 0.54
N VAL A 14 5.42 -3.72 -0.15
CA VAL A 14 4.11 -4.09 0.36
C VAL A 14 3.59 -5.32 -0.38
N LEU A 15 3.01 -6.25 0.37
CA LEU A 15 2.34 -7.43 -0.17
C LEU A 15 0.95 -7.53 0.45
N VAL A 16 -0.04 -7.93 -0.35
CA VAL A 16 -1.41 -8.18 0.09
C VAL A 16 -1.85 -9.52 -0.45
N HIS A 17 -2.49 -10.35 0.37
CA HIS A 17 -2.95 -11.68 -0.06
C HIS A 17 -4.25 -12.10 0.63
N PRO A 18 -5.18 -12.82 -0.04
CA PRO A 18 -6.36 -13.32 0.61
C PRO A 18 -6.04 -14.57 1.42
N VAL A 19 -6.64 -14.71 2.60
CA VAL A 19 -6.53 -15.94 3.41
C VAL A 19 -7.20 -17.12 2.71
N HIS A 20 -8.25 -16.87 1.94
CA HIS A 20 -9.05 -17.87 1.25
C HIS A 20 -8.84 -17.83 -0.28
N ASP A 21 -7.61 -17.59 -0.72
CA ASP A 21 -7.26 -17.56 -2.13
C ASP A 21 -7.41 -18.96 -2.78
N GLN A 22 -8.21 -19.02 -3.84
CA GLN A 22 -8.57 -20.22 -4.59
C GLN A 22 -7.60 -20.56 -5.74
N ILE A 23 -6.64 -19.68 -6.03
CA ILE A 23 -5.68 -19.81 -7.15
C ILE A 23 -4.25 -19.97 -6.63
N ILE A 24 -3.85 -19.15 -5.66
CA ILE A 24 -2.50 -19.13 -5.09
C ILE A 24 -2.59 -19.38 -3.59
N HIS A 25 -2.14 -20.56 -3.14
CA HIS A 25 -2.26 -20.94 -1.75
C HIS A 25 -1.49 -19.99 -0.83
N ILE A 26 -2.09 -19.61 0.30
CA ILE A 26 -1.49 -18.63 1.21
C ILE A 26 -0.14 -19.09 1.77
N GLU A 27 0.04 -20.39 2.00
CA GLU A 27 1.30 -20.93 2.51
C GLU A 27 2.48 -20.71 1.56
N ASP A 28 2.23 -20.68 0.24
CA ASP A 28 3.28 -20.40 -0.76
C ASP A 28 3.73 -18.94 -0.67
N VAL A 29 2.78 -18.03 -0.49
CA VAL A 29 3.04 -16.59 -0.33
C VAL A 29 3.71 -16.31 1.02
N ASP A 30 3.27 -16.98 2.08
CA ASP A 30 3.88 -16.91 3.41
C ASP A 30 5.35 -17.34 3.36
N GLY A 31 5.64 -18.48 2.74
CA GLY A 31 7.02 -18.96 2.56
C GLY A 31 7.87 -18.09 1.63
N GLN A 32 7.25 -17.37 0.69
CA GLN A 32 7.96 -16.36 -0.11
C GLN A 32 8.32 -15.12 0.73
N VAL A 33 7.38 -14.63 1.54
CA VAL A 33 7.59 -13.49 2.44
C VAL A 33 8.69 -13.82 3.46
N GLU A 34 8.66 -15.02 4.05
CA GLU A 34 9.68 -15.49 4.98
C GLU A 34 11.08 -15.44 4.34
N ARG A 35 11.25 -16.03 3.15
CA ARG A 35 12.52 -16.00 2.41
C ARG A 35 13.00 -14.58 2.09
N TYR A 36 12.09 -13.65 1.81
CA TYR A 36 12.45 -12.25 1.60
C TYR A 36 12.93 -11.56 2.89
N VAL A 37 12.22 -11.79 3.99
CA VAL A 37 12.60 -11.24 5.31
C VAL A 37 13.94 -11.83 5.78
N GLU A 38 14.15 -13.14 5.63
CA GLU A 38 15.44 -13.81 5.92
C GLU A 38 16.59 -13.26 5.05
N GLY A 39 16.29 -12.89 3.81
CA GLY A 39 17.21 -12.21 2.90
C GLY A 39 17.50 -10.74 3.25
N GLY A 40 16.91 -10.20 4.32
CA GLY A 40 17.09 -8.82 4.77
C GLY A 40 16.16 -7.79 4.10
N ALA A 41 15.11 -8.23 3.41
CA ALA A 41 14.14 -7.32 2.82
C ALA A 41 13.18 -6.75 3.87
N HIS A 42 12.80 -5.49 3.71
CA HIS A 42 11.71 -4.87 4.48
C HIS A 42 10.38 -5.16 3.81
N VAL A 43 9.54 -6.00 4.43
CA VAL A 43 8.24 -6.42 3.90
C VAL A 43 7.12 -6.01 4.84
N THR A 44 6.11 -5.31 4.32
CA THR A 44 4.82 -5.11 4.99
C THR A 44 3.79 -6.00 4.32
N TYR A 45 3.36 -7.07 5.00
CA TYR A 45 2.47 -8.08 4.45
C TYR A 45 1.10 -8.03 5.13
N VAL A 46 0.04 -7.86 4.35
CA VAL A 46 -1.35 -7.84 4.82
C VAL A 46 -2.11 -9.04 4.27
N ARG A 47 -2.68 -9.84 5.18
CA ARG A 47 -3.59 -10.93 4.85
C ARG A 47 -5.04 -10.49 5.02
N ASP A 48 -5.87 -10.70 4.01
CA ASP A 48 -7.28 -10.30 4.00
C ASP A 48 -8.20 -11.52 4.21
N ARG A 49 -9.04 -11.50 5.24
CA ARG A 49 -9.90 -12.66 5.58
C ARG A 49 -11.13 -12.80 4.68
N LEU A 50 -11.71 -11.69 4.23
CA LEU A 50 -13.02 -11.69 3.56
C LEU A 50 -12.92 -11.73 2.04
N SER A 51 -11.73 -11.48 1.51
CA SER A 51 -11.48 -11.51 0.07
C SER A 51 -11.06 -12.90 -0.40
N GLU A 52 -11.22 -13.11 -1.70
CA GLU A 52 -10.65 -14.18 -2.49
C GLU A 52 -9.69 -13.57 -3.55
N HIS A 53 -9.05 -14.38 -4.41
CA HIS A 53 -8.05 -13.92 -5.38
C HIS A 53 -8.44 -12.68 -6.23
N LEU A 54 -9.60 -12.74 -6.89
CA LEU A 54 -10.09 -11.72 -7.82
C LEU A 54 -10.64 -10.47 -7.12
N SER A 55 -11.37 -10.64 -6.02
CA SER A 55 -11.89 -9.52 -5.22
C SER A 55 -10.74 -8.78 -4.58
N LEU A 56 -9.73 -9.46 -4.03
CA LEU A 56 -8.58 -8.77 -3.47
C LEU A 56 -7.79 -8.00 -4.54
N MET A 57 -7.65 -8.56 -5.74
CA MET A 57 -6.98 -7.89 -6.86
C MET A 57 -7.59 -6.51 -7.16
N VAL A 58 -8.92 -6.38 -7.11
CA VAL A 58 -9.59 -5.11 -7.38
C VAL A 58 -9.61 -4.21 -6.15
N ILE A 59 -9.98 -4.75 -4.98
CA ILE A 59 -10.24 -3.94 -3.78
C ILE A 59 -8.97 -3.41 -3.12
N SER A 60 -7.82 -4.03 -3.39
CA SER A 60 -6.52 -3.58 -2.88
C SER A 60 -5.94 -2.39 -3.64
N ALA A 61 -6.43 -2.08 -4.85
CA ALA A 61 -5.85 -1.04 -5.71
C ALA A 61 -5.70 0.33 -5.02
N PRO A 62 -6.70 0.86 -4.28
CA PRO A 62 -6.54 2.13 -3.57
C PRO A 62 -5.41 2.11 -2.54
N ALA A 63 -5.28 1.03 -1.76
CA ALA A 63 -4.25 0.89 -0.75
C ALA A 63 -2.85 0.79 -1.37
N MET A 64 -2.71 0.13 -2.54
CA MET A 64 -1.44 0.07 -3.27
C MET A 64 -1.04 1.44 -3.83
N LEU A 65 -2.00 2.22 -4.33
CA LEU A 65 -1.74 3.59 -4.79
C LEU A 65 -1.35 4.52 -3.64
N GLU A 66 -1.98 4.40 -2.48
CA GLU A 66 -1.61 5.12 -1.27
C GLU A 66 -0.18 4.76 -0.85
N TRP A 67 0.15 3.48 -0.81
CA TRP A 67 1.51 3.03 -0.50
C TRP A 67 2.55 3.55 -1.50
N LEU A 68 2.25 3.57 -2.80
CA LEU A 68 3.13 4.16 -3.82
C LEU A 68 3.29 5.67 -3.64
N THR A 69 2.20 6.37 -3.29
CA THR A 69 2.23 7.81 -2.99
C THR A 69 3.16 8.09 -1.82
N ASP A 70 3.11 7.29 -0.75
CA ASP A 70 4.00 7.39 0.40
C ASP A 70 5.48 7.19 0.02
N ARG A 71 5.77 6.30 -0.94
CA ARG A 71 7.15 6.12 -1.45
C ARG A 71 7.63 7.34 -2.24
N PHE A 72 6.77 7.97 -3.03
CA PHE A 72 7.13 9.21 -3.73
C PHE A 72 7.25 10.42 -2.81
N ALA A 73 6.59 10.39 -1.66
CA ALA A 73 6.62 11.43 -0.64
C ALA A 73 7.74 11.24 0.41
N ASP A 74 8.64 10.24 0.22
CA ASP A 74 9.67 9.86 1.21
C ASP A 74 9.10 9.62 2.62
N THR A 75 7.86 9.13 2.71
CA THR A 75 7.24 8.82 3.99
C THR A 75 7.94 7.60 4.60
N PRO A 76 8.32 7.64 5.91
CA PRO A 76 8.98 6.53 6.58
C PRO A 76 8.22 5.22 6.40
N LEU A 77 8.97 4.12 6.22
CA LEU A 77 8.35 2.82 6.07
C LEU A 77 7.60 2.43 7.35
N PRO A 78 6.39 1.85 7.25
CA PRO A 78 5.76 1.19 8.38
C PRO A 78 6.64 0.02 8.84
N PRO A 79 6.46 -0.48 10.08
CA PRO A 79 7.20 -1.64 10.56
C PRO A 79 7.09 -2.82 9.57
N SER A 80 8.19 -3.53 9.38
CA SER A 80 8.13 -4.80 8.66
C SER A 80 7.35 -5.80 9.51
N GLY A 81 6.55 -6.64 8.85
CA GLY A 81 5.79 -7.67 9.53
C GLY A 81 4.56 -8.09 8.75
N THR A 82 3.85 -9.06 9.32
CA THR A 82 2.63 -9.62 8.77
C THR A 82 1.45 -9.27 9.65
N THR A 83 0.38 -8.73 9.07
CA THR A 83 -0.88 -8.45 9.76
C THR A 83 -2.02 -9.16 9.05
N THR A 84 -2.96 -9.75 9.80
CA THR A 84 -4.19 -10.30 9.21
C THR A 84 -5.37 -9.44 9.60
N VAL A 85 -6.07 -8.89 8.61
CA VAL A 85 -7.22 -7.99 8.79
C VAL A 85 -8.51 -8.66 8.31
N TRP A 86 -9.66 -8.15 8.75
CA TRP A 86 -10.96 -8.59 8.21
C TRP A 86 -11.10 -8.23 6.74
N SER A 87 -10.84 -6.96 6.39
CA SER A 87 -10.66 -6.55 5.01
C SER A 87 -9.80 -5.29 4.90
N ILE A 88 -8.92 -5.25 3.90
CA ILE A 88 -8.13 -4.06 3.54
C ILE A 88 -9.01 -2.90 3.08
N ALA A 89 -10.22 -3.20 2.59
CA ALA A 89 -11.21 -2.20 2.21
C ALA A 89 -11.63 -1.31 3.39
N LEU A 90 -11.60 -1.84 4.62
CA LEU A 90 -11.97 -1.09 5.82
C LEU A 90 -10.90 -0.06 6.19
N SER A 91 -9.62 -0.37 5.93
CA SER A 91 -8.52 0.57 6.11
C SER A 91 -8.46 1.64 5.02
N SER A 92 -8.84 1.30 3.78
CA SER A 92 -8.83 2.23 2.65
C SER A 92 -10.18 2.95 2.42
N ALA A 93 -11.21 2.66 3.21
CA ALA A 93 -12.56 3.22 3.06
C ALA A 93 -12.61 4.76 3.09
N LEU A 94 -11.62 5.40 3.70
CA LEU A 94 -11.53 6.86 3.80
C LEU A 94 -10.77 7.50 2.62
N ALA A 95 -9.99 6.74 1.85
CA ALA A 95 -9.22 7.26 0.72
C ALA A 95 -10.10 7.92 -0.38
N PRO A 96 -11.28 7.39 -0.75
CA PRO A 96 -12.18 8.05 -1.70
C PRO A 96 -12.63 9.45 -1.24
N LEU A 97 -12.79 9.66 0.06
CA LEU A 97 -13.22 10.95 0.61
C LEU A 97 -12.16 12.03 0.37
N HIS A 98 -10.88 11.70 0.54
CA HIS A 98 -9.79 12.62 0.26
C HIS A 98 -9.73 13.04 -1.21
N GLY A 99 -9.99 12.10 -2.13
CA GLY A 99 -10.09 12.40 -3.56
C GLY A 99 -11.22 13.39 -3.88
N LEU A 100 -12.41 13.15 -3.34
CA LEU A 100 -13.57 14.05 -3.47
C LEU A 100 -13.29 15.44 -2.90
N LEU A 101 -12.64 15.53 -1.74
CA LEU A 101 -12.24 16.82 -1.13
C LEU A 101 -11.24 17.57 -2.01
N THR A 102 -10.28 16.87 -2.60
CA THR A 102 -9.28 17.46 -3.50
C THR A 102 -9.93 18.02 -4.76
N VAL A 103 -10.85 17.26 -5.36
CA VAL A 103 -11.63 17.72 -6.53
C VAL A 103 -12.49 18.92 -6.17
N GLY A 104 -13.24 18.85 -5.06
CA GLY A 104 -14.08 19.94 -4.58
C GLY A 104 -13.29 21.22 -4.32
N ARG A 105 -12.10 21.10 -3.70
CA ARG A 105 -11.18 22.22 -3.46
C ARG A 105 -10.67 22.82 -4.77
N THR A 106 -10.38 21.99 -5.76
CA THR A 106 -9.89 22.44 -7.07
C THR A 106 -11.00 23.15 -7.85
N ALA A 107 -12.21 22.59 -7.88
CA ALA A 107 -13.38 23.23 -8.48
C ALA A 107 -13.67 24.60 -7.82
N ALA A 108 -13.60 24.68 -6.48
CA ALA A 108 -13.79 25.94 -5.75
C ALA A 108 -12.74 27.01 -6.14
N ARG A 109 -11.46 26.63 -6.31
CA ARG A 109 -10.41 27.56 -6.76
C ARG A 109 -10.64 28.09 -8.18
N VAL A 110 -11.22 27.27 -9.06
CA VAL A 110 -11.54 27.66 -10.44
C VAL A 110 -12.76 28.57 -10.48
N LEU A 111 -13.81 28.24 -9.73
CA LEU A 111 -15.06 29.00 -9.71
C LEU A 111 -14.96 30.34 -8.96
N PHE A 112 -14.06 30.42 -7.97
CA PHE A 112 -13.85 31.61 -7.15
C PHE A 112 -12.36 32.04 -7.21
N PRO A 113 -11.88 32.54 -8.36
CA PRO A 113 -10.49 33.00 -8.48
C PRO A 113 -10.24 34.15 -7.50
N ARG A 114 -9.06 34.15 -6.86
CA ARG A 114 -8.67 35.27 -5.99
C ARG A 114 -8.50 36.54 -6.83
N PRO A 115 -8.96 37.72 -6.36
CA PRO A 115 -8.69 38.97 -7.04
C PRO A 115 -7.17 39.22 -7.06
N LEU A 116 -6.63 39.53 -8.23
CA LEU A 116 -5.26 40.04 -8.36
C LEU A 116 -5.23 41.42 -7.69
N GLY A 117 -4.43 41.55 -6.63
CA GLY A 117 -4.22 42.85 -5.96
C GLY A 117 -3.56 43.86 -6.90
N PRO A 118 -3.76 45.17 -6.69
CA PRO A 118 -3.28 46.20 -7.61
C PRO A 118 -1.74 46.28 -7.60
N GLY A 119 -1.16 46.40 -8.81
CA GLY A 119 0.24 46.76 -9.04
C GLY A 119 0.46 48.27 -9.10
#